data_AF-A0A3P3ZLT7-F1
#
_entry.id   AF-A0A3P3ZLT7-F1
#
_cell.length_a   1.000
_cell.length_b   1.000
_cell.length_c   1.000
_cell.angle_alpha   90.00
_cell.angle_beta   90.00
_cell.angle_gamma   90.00
#
_symmetry.space_group_name_H-M   'P 1'
#
loop_
_entity.id
_entity.type
_entity.pdbx_description
1 polymer ?
#
loop_
_entity_poly.entity_id
_entity_poly.type
_entity_poly.pdbx_seq_one_letter_code
_entity_poly.pdbx_strand_id
1 'polypeptide(L)' 'MRILHILDHSLPLHSGYTFRTLSILKEQRALGWETCHLTSEKQTGCTVPE' A
#
# COMPACT_ATOMS: atom_id res chain seq x y z
N MET A 1 12.15 13.32 -0.28
CA MET A 1 11.90 12.68 1.04
C MET A 1 11.73 11.19 0.82
N ARG A 2 12.19 10.33 1.75
CA ARG A 2 12.08 8.86 1.65
C ARG A 2 11.19 8.35 2.77
N ILE A 3 10.17 7.54 2.44
CA ILE A 3 9.15 7.07 3.40
C ILE A 3 8.98 5.56 3.27
N LEU A 4 9.09 4.86 4.40
CA LEU A 4 8.74 3.45 4.52
C LEU A 4 7.33 3.34 5.11
N HIS A 5 6.40 2.81 4.33
CA HIS A 5 5.06 2.45 4.78
C HIS A 5 5.04 1.02 5.29
N ILE A 6 4.70 0.83 6.56
CA ILE A 6 4.43 -0.49 7.14
C ILE A 6 2.92 -0.64 7.21
N LEU A 7 2.40 -1.60 6.46
CA LEU A 7 0.98 -1.82 6.28
C LEU A 7 0.59 -3.19 6.82
N ASP A 8 -0.57 -3.27 7.46
CA ASP A 8 -1.13 -4.56 7.89
C ASP A 8 -1.48 -5.43 6.67
N HIS A 9 -2.10 -4.82 5.65
CA HIS A 9 -2.40 -5.43 4.37
C HIS A 9 -2.36 -4.38 3.25
N SER A 10 -2.21 -4.83 2.00
CA SER A 10 -2.21 -3.95 0.83
C SER A 10 -3.01 -4.55 -0.33
N LEU A 11 -3.03 -3.85 -1.46
CA LEU A 11 -3.56 -4.40 -2.71
C LEU A 11 -2.91 -5.77 -3.01
N PRO A 12 -3.65 -6.71 -3.61
CA PRO A 12 -5.00 -6.58 -4.17
C PRO A 12 -6.15 -6.75 -3.16
N LEU A 13 -5.90 -6.84 -1.85
CA LEU A 13 -7.00 -6.89 -0.87
C LEU A 13 -7.76 -5.56 -0.86
N HIS A 14 -9.04 -5.57 -1.21
CA HIS A 14 -9.86 -4.37 -1.29
C HIS A 14 -10.51 -4.06 0.07
N SER A 15 -10.09 -2.97 0.70
CA SER A 15 -10.65 -2.48 1.96
C SER A 15 -10.62 -0.95 1.99
N GLY A 16 -11.39 -0.33 2.89
CA GLY A 16 -11.28 1.12 3.12
C GLY A 16 -9.86 1.54 3.52
N TYR A 17 -9.09 0.65 4.16
CA TYR A 17 -7.69 0.89 4.50
C TYR A 17 -6.82 0.97 3.24
N THR A 18 -6.94 0.01 2.31
CA THR A 18 -6.10 0.01 1.09
C THR A 18 -6.41 1.17 0.16
N PHE A 19 -7.67 1.61 0.05
CA PHE A 19 -8.02 2.81 -0.72
C PHE A 19 -7.45 4.10 -0.09
N ARG A 20 -7.50 4.25 1.24
CA ARG A 20 -6.88 5.40 1.92
C ARG A 20 -5.37 5.41 1.73
N THR A 21 -4.71 4.26 1.87
CA THR A 21 -3.28 4.12 1.61
C THR A 21 -2.95 4.53 0.17
N LEU A 22 -3.72 4.09 -0.82
CA LEU A 22 -3.51 4.48 -2.22
C LEU A 22 -3.61 6.00 -2.43
N SER A 23 -4.59 6.67 -1.81
CA SER A 23 -4.72 8.13 -1.91
C SER A 23 -3.51 8.86 -1.31
N ILE A 24 -3.00 8.39 -0.16
CA ILE A 24 -1.79 8.95 0.45
C ILE A 24 -0.58 8.76 -0.46
N LEU A 25 -0.39 7.55 -1.00
CA LEU A 25 0.74 7.26 -1.88
C LEU A 25 0.72 8.08 -3.17
N LYS A 26 -0.46 8.32 -3.74
CA LYS A 26 -0.63 9.18 -4.92
C LYS A 26 -0.16 10.61 -4.62
N GLU A 27 -0.60 11.19 -3.51
CA GLU A 27 -0.21 12.54 -3.12
C GLU A 27 1.29 12.64 -2.81
N GLN A 28 1.84 11.67 -2.08
CA GLN A 28 3.29 11.64 -1.79
C GLN A 28 4.14 11.56 -3.08
N ARG A 29 3.69 10.79 -4.07
CA ARG A 29 4.33 10.74 -5.39
C ARG A 29 4.19 12.06 -6.15
N ALA A 30 3.04 12.73 -6.06
CA ALA A 30 2.84 14.05 -6.67
C ALA A 30 3.80 15.11 -6.08
N LEU A 31 4.14 14.98 -4.80
CA LEU A 31 5.14 15.80 -4.11
C LEU A 31 6.60 15.36 -4.40
N GLY A 32 6.82 14.36 -5.26
CA GLY A 32 8.14 13.85 -5.62
C GLY A 32 8.82 13.04 -4.51
N TRP A 33 8.06 12.44 -3.60
CA TRP A 33 8.62 11.63 -2.52
C TRP A 33 8.79 10.16 -2.94
N GLU A 34 9.90 9.56 -2.49
CA GLU A 34 10.19 8.15 -2.69
C GLU A 34 9.48 7.34 -1.61
N THR A 35 8.71 6.32 -2.04
CA THR A 35 7.88 5.50 -1.16
C THR A 35 8.24 4.02 -1.32
N CYS A 36 8.54 3.37 -0.20
CA CYS A 36 8.71 1.92 -0.08
C CYS A 36 7.57 1.36 0.78
N HIS A 37 7.10 0.15 0.49
CA HIS A 37 5.95 -0.45 1.17
C HIS A 37 6.32 -1.84 1.65
N LEU A 38 6.05 -2.12 2.93
CA LEU A 38 6.24 -3.42 3.56
C LEU A 38 4.90 -3.87 4.14
N THR A 39 4.52 -5.10 3.82
CA THR A 39 3.32 -5.76 4.35
C THR A 39 3.70 -7.06 5.05
N SER A 40 2.81 -7.56 5.91
CA SER A 40 2.96 -8.88 6.53
C SER A 40 2.50 -10.00 5.58
N GLU A 41 2.98 -11.22 5.84
CA GLU A 41 2.48 -12.48 5.27
C GLU A 41 0.98 -12.73 5.54
N LYS A 42 0.37 -11.96 6.45
CA LYS A 42 -1.07 -12.00 6.75
C LYS A 42 -2.00 -11.46 5.64
N GLN A 43 -1.52 -11.29 4.41
CA GLN A 43 -2.38 -11.09 3.23
C GLN A 43 -3.22 -12.36 2.93
N THR A 44 -4.17 -12.63 3.82
CA THR A 44 -5.13 -13.73 3.72
C THR A 44 -6.21 -13.38 2.69
N GLY A 45 -6.62 -14.37 1.88
CA GLY A 45 -7.65 -14.17 0.85
C GLY A 45 -7.20 -13.42 -0.42
N CYS A 46 -5.91 -13.11 -0.53
CA CYS A 46 -5.32 -12.54 -1.74
C CYS A 46 -5.04 -13.66 -2.75
N THR A 47 -5.96 -13.90 -3.69
CA THR A 47 -5.68 -14.69 -4.90
C THR A 47 -5.32 -13.70 -5.99
N VAL A 48 -4.05 -13.67 -6.40
CA VAL A 48 -3.63 -12.93 -7.59
C VAL A 48 -3.88 -13.87 -8.77
N PRO A 49 -4.74 -13.53 -9.74
CA PRO A 49 -4.77 -14.29 -10.99
C PRO A 49 -3.41 -14.12 -11.68
N GLU A 50 -2.81 -15.24 -12.09
CA GLU A 50 -1.60 -15.26 -12.93
C GLU A 50 -1.81 -14.57 -14.28
#